data_AF-A0A4R4RMJ0-F1
#
_entry.id   AF-A0A4R4RMJ0-F1
#
_cell.length_a   1.000
_cell.length_b   1.000
_cell.length_c   1.000
_cell.angle_alpha   90.00
_cell.angle_beta   90.00
_cell.angle_gamma   90.00
#
_symmetry.space_group_name_H-M   'P 1'
#
loop_
_entity.id
_entity.type
_entity.pdbx_description
1 polymer ?
#
loop_
_entity_poly.entity_id
_entity_poly.type
_entity_poly.pdbx_seq_one_letter_code
_entity_poly.pdbx_strand_id
1 'polypeptide(L)'
;MRLRSLLTAVVLTVAALVPSTAATAGALPTESRPGEVAYNTRQLLLRFPAPPGAMSCKVRAIELRAGDYLWQSANTHGGNQRREIRLDSGEYTWSDCVTYWDRGDGFAVYLHRSYLTRHSAGVDAELAASTIHNGGRPGLVLSVYGSTLQLLDCVVC
;
A
#
# COMPACT_ATOMS: atom_id res chain seq x y z
N MET A 1 -63.27 28.03 -52.77
CA MET A 1 -63.22 28.13 -51.30
C MET A 1 -61.76 28.19 -50.88
N ARG A 2 -61.34 29.30 -50.25
CA ARG A 2 -59.98 29.49 -49.69
C ARG A 2 -60.03 29.11 -48.21
N LEU A 3 -59.20 28.17 -47.77
CA LEU A 3 -59.01 27.88 -46.34
C LEU A 3 -57.60 28.29 -45.91
N ARG A 4 -57.55 29.21 -44.94
CA ARG A 4 -56.36 29.66 -44.20
C ARG A 4 -56.16 28.74 -43.00
N SER A 5 -54.93 28.35 -42.68
CA SER A 5 -54.48 27.92 -41.34
C SER A 5 -52.94 27.91 -41.35
N LEU A 6 -52.28 28.95 -40.83
CA LEU A 6 -51.94 29.25 -39.42
C LEU A 6 -50.64 28.55 -38.98
N LEU A 7 -49.69 29.42 -38.61
CA LEU A 7 -48.33 29.13 -38.19
C LEU A 7 -48.28 28.38 -36.86
N THR A 8 -47.21 27.60 -36.66
CA THR A 8 -46.70 27.31 -35.32
C THR A 8 -45.17 27.40 -35.37
N ALA A 9 -44.64 28.52 -34.90
CA ALA A 9 -43.20 28.70 -34.69
C ALA A 9 -42.84 28.13 -33.31
N VAL A 10 -42.03 27.08 -33.28
CA VAL A 10 -41.46 26.54 -32.04
C VAL A 10 -40.15 27.30 -31.77
N VAL A 11 -40.14 28.12 -30.72
CA VAL A 11 -38.94 28.78 -30.22
C VAL A 11 -38.18 27.79 -29.35
N LEU A 12 -37.00 27.36 -29.81
CA LEU A 12 -36.12 26.45 -29.08
C LEU A 12 -35.11 27.28 -28.27
N THR A 13 -35.32 27.39 -26.96
CA THR A 13 -34.37 28.04 -26.04
C THR A 13 -33.27 27.04 -25.68
N VAL A 14 -32.07 27.22 -26.23
CA VAL A 14 -30.89 26.42 -25.87
C VAL A 14 -30.23 27.05 -24.65
N ALA A 15 -30.37 26.39 -23.49
CA ALA A 15 -29.65 26.77 -22.27
C ALA A 15 -28.18 26.33 -22.38
N ALA A 16 -27.26 27.29 -22.33
CA ALA A 16 -25.82 27.04 -22.31
C ALA A 16 -25.41 26.41 -20.97
N LEU A 17 -24.95 25.16 -21.01
CA LEU A 17 -24.27 24.51 -19.90
C LEU A 17 -22.86 25.09 -19.76
N VAL A 18 -22.61 25.80 -18.66
CA VAL A 18 -21.27 26.22 -18.26
C VAL A 18 -20.62 25.05 -17.50
N PRO A 19 -19.47 24.50 -17.94
CA PRO A 19 -18.77 23.48 -17.18
C PRO A 19 -18.10 24.12 -15.96
N SER A 20 -18.59 23.80 -14.77
CA SER A 20 -17.90 24.09 -13.51
C SER A 20 -16.62 23.25 -13.43
N THR A 21 -15.47 23.88 -13.67
CA THR A 21 -14.17 23.29 -13.35
C THR A 21 -14.04 23.16 -11.83
N ALA A 22 -14.25 21.96 -11.31
CA ALA A 22 -13.94 21.64 -9.93
C ALA A 22 -12.41 21.72 -9.75
N ALA A 23 -11.93 22.81 -9.15
CA ALA A 23 -10.55 22.91 -8.71
C ALA A 23 -10.32 21.84 -7.64
N THR A 24 -9.57 20.80 -7.98
CA THR A 24 -9.03 19.86 -7.01
C THR A 24 -8.04 20.65 -6.17
N ALA A 25 -8.43 21.04 -4.96
CA ALA A 25 -7.52 21.61 -3.99
C ALA A 25 -6.40 20.60 -3.76
N GLY A 26 -5.22 20.87 -4.31
CA GLY A 26 -4.01 20.14 -3.97
C GLY A 26 -3.78 20.33 -2.48
N ALA A 27 -4.03 19.28 -1.70
CA ALA A 27 -3.55 19.22 -0.34
C ALA A 27 -2.03 19.44 -0.43
N LEU A 28 -1.54 20.54 0.14
CA LEU A 28 -0.11 20.75 0.31
C LEU A 28 0.42 19.52 1.07
N PRO A 29 1.56 18.94 0.65
CA PRO A 29 2.12 17.79 1.35
C PRO A 29 2.36 18.20 2.81
N THR A 30 1.63 17.57 3.73
CA THR A 30 1.91 17.68 5.16
C THR A 30 3.36 17.27 5.36
N GLU A 31 4.20 18.19 5.84
CA GLU A 31 5.60 17.88 6.13
C GLU A 31 5.70 16.70 7.09
N SER A 32 6.35 15.63 6.65
CA SER A 32 6.63 14.49 7.51
C SER A 32 7.55 14.92 8.65
N ARG A 33 7.15 14.62 9.89
CA ARG A 33 7.90 14.98 11.10
C ARG A 33 8.67 13.78 11.65
N PRO A 34 9.85 13.97 12.26
CA PRO A 34 10.48 12.92 13.05
C PRO A 34 9.49 12.32 14.05
N GLY A 35 9.48 10.99 14.14
CA GLY A 35 8.53 10.23 14.94
C GLY A 35 7.23 9.86 14.24
N GLU A 36 6.93 10.40 13.05
CA GLU A 36 5.79 9.95 12.25
C GLU A 36 6.01 8.52 11.75
N VAL A 37 4.96 7.69 11.87
CA VAL A 37 4.99 6.29 11.47
C VAL A 37 4.09 6.09 10.25
N ALA A 38 4.69 5.69 9.14
CA ALA A 38 3.97 5.20 7.97
C ALA A 38 3.71 3.70 8.11
N TYR A 39 2.55 3.24 7.63
CA TYR A 39 2.13 1.85 7.69
C TYR A 39 1.89 1.27 6.30
N ASN A 40 2.35 0.03 6.08
CA ASN A 40 1.99 -0.77 4.92
C ASN A 40 1.49 -2.15 5.35
N THR A 41 0.41 -2.15 6.11
CA THR A 41 -0.16 -3.36 6.71
C THR A 41 -1.45 -3.81 6.03
N ARG A 42 -1.73 -5.11 6.06
CA ARG A 42 -2.96 -5.72 5.55
C ARG A 42 -3.43 -6.81 6.50
N GLN A 43 -4.74 -6.81 6.77
CA GLN A 43 -5.41 -7.90 7.45
C GLN A 43 -5.93 -8.91 6.41
N LEU A 44 -5.70 -10.19 6.65
CA LEU A 44 -6.23 -11.27 5.83
C LEU A 44 -6.55 -12.52 6.63
N LEU A 45 -7.41 -13.37 6.05
CA LEU A 45 -7.67 -14.71 6.55
C LEU A 45 -6.74 -15.69 5.84
N LEU A 46 -5.75 -16.21 6.56
CA LEU A 46 -4.79 -17.19 6.06
C LEU A 46 -5.32 -18.60 6.22
N ARG A 47 -5.10 -19.46 5.22
CA ARG A 47 -5.43 -20.88 5.27
C ARG A 47 -4.16 -21.69 5.54
N PHE A 48 -4.21 -22.59 6.50
CA PHE A 48 -3.13 -23.53 6.80
C PHE A 48 -3.60 -24.99 6.60
N PRO A 49 -2.87 -25.81 5.82
CA PRO A 49 -1.90 -25.39 4.79
C PRO A 49 -2.60 -24.63 3.66
N ALA A 50 -1.86 -23.75 2.99
CA ALA A 50 -2.33 -23.08 1.77
C ALA A 50 -1.94 -23.92 0.54
N PRO A 51 -2.55 -23.66 -0.64
CA PRO A 51 -2.04 -24.20 -1.89
C PRO A 51 -0.57 -23.81 -2.13
N PRO A 52 0.27 -24.68 -2.71
CA PRO A 52 1.63 -24.33 -3.09
C PRO A 52 1.67 -23.07 -3.95
N GLY A 53 2.60 -22.16 -3.65
CA GLY A 53 2.74 -20.88 -4.35
C GLY A 53 1.70 -19.81 -3.96
N ALA A 54 0.83 -20.06 -2.98
CA ALA A 54 -0.09 -19.04 -2.48
C ALA A 54 0.68 -17.82 -1.97
N MET A 55 0.34 -16.64 -2.49
CA MET A 55 1.00 -15.38 -2.18
C MET A 55 -0.03 -14.25 -2.08
N SER A 56 0.21 -13.30 -1.18
CA SER A 56 -0.53 -12.04 -1.11
C SER A 56 0.43 -10.88 -0.86
N CYS A 57 0.36 -9.85 -1.68
CA CYS A 57 1.16 -8.64 -1.53
C CYS A 57 0.29 -7.42 -1.23
N LYS A 58 0.84 -6.47 -0.48
CA LYS A 58 0.37 -5.09 -0.37
C LYS A 58 1.48 -4.19 -0.87
N VAL A 59 1.18 -3.46 -1.94
CA VAL A 59 2.12 -2.57 -2.62
C VAL A 59 1.56 -1.16 -2.59
N ARG A 60 2.40 -0.18 -2.29
CA ARG A 60 2.04 1.24 -2.37
C ARG A 60 3.23 2.07 -2.82
N ALA A 61 2.95 3.19 -3.49
CA ALA A 61 3.92 4.26 -3.62
C ALA A 61 4.03 5.02 -2.28
N ILE A 62 5.22 5.55 -1.99
CA ILE A 62 5.47 6.43 -0.86
C ILE A 62 6.58 7.41 -1.23
N GLU A 63 6.36 8.69 -0.97
CA GLU A 63 7.42 9.70 -1.04
C GLU A 63 8.08 9.80 0.35
N LEU A 64 9.41 9.69 0.37
CA LEU A 64 10.21 9.72 1.60
C LEU A 64 11.17 10.90 1.57
N ARG A 65 11.51 11.43 2.75
CA ARG A 65 12.56 12.44 2.92
C ARG A 65 13.91 11.74 3.09
N ALA A 66 15.00 12.47 2.89
CA ALA A 66 16.32 11.96 3.20
C ALA A 66 16.51 11.89 4.73
N GLY A 67 16.87 10.71 5.25
CA GLY A 67 16.92 10.50 6.69
C GLY A 67 17.24 9.08 7.11
N ASP A 68 17.32 8.89 8.42
CA ASP A 68 17.40 7.58 9.05
C ASP A 68 15.99 7.12 9.44
N TYR A 69 15.65 5.90 9.05
CA TYR A 69 14.35 5.30 9.27
C TYR A 69 14.46 4.02 10.09
N LEU A 70 13.55 3.83 11.04
CA LEU A 70 13.31 2.56 11.69
C LEU A 70 12.25 1.79 10.92
N TRP A 71 12.65 0.69 10.31
CA TRP A 71 11.78 -0.21 9.55
C TRP A 71 11.48 -1.46 10.36
N GLN A 72 10.20 -1.76 10.60
CA GLN A 72 9.79 -2.89 11.43
C GLN A 72 8.66 -3.71 10.78
N SER A 73 8.68 -5.02 10.93
CA SER A 73 7.54 -5.86 10.54
C SER A 73 6.41 -5.73 11.57
N ALA A 74 5.17 -5.74 11.11
CA ALA A 74 3.96 -5.62 11.91
C ALA A 74 3.09 -6.88 11.80
N ASN A 75 3.66 -8.04 12.13
CA ASN A 75 2.97 -9.32 12.05
C ASN A 75 2.28 -9.67 13.37
N THR A 76 1.07 -10.24 13.31
CA THR A 76 0.36 -10.69 14.53
C THR A 76 0.88 -12.00 15.09
N HIS A 77 1.42 -12.90 14.26
CA HIS A 77 1.69 -14.30 14.65
C HIS A 77 3.12 -14.76 14.35
N GLY A 78 4.11 -13.91 14.61
CA GLY A 78 5.51 -14.33 14.47
C GLY A 78 6.57 -13.26 14.69
N GLY A 79 7.83 -13.67 14.55
CA GLY A 79 9.02 -12.88 14.93
C GLY A 79 9.08 -11.52 14.24
N ASN A 80 9.08 -10.46 15.04
CA ASN A 80 9.22 -9.10 14.54
C ASN A 80 10.66 -8.84 14.11
N GLN A 81 10.83 -8.44 12.86
CA GLN A 81 12.11 -7.99 12.31
C GLN A 81 12.17 -6.48 12.38
N ARG A 82 13.36 -5.95 12.67
CA ARG A 82 13.62 -4.51 12.71
C ARG A 82 14.98 -4.21 12.11
N ARG A 83 15.10 -3.10 11.39
CA ARG A 83 16.38 -2.53 10.94
C ARG A 83 16.29 -1.02 10.86
N GLU A 84 17.39 -0.36 11.15
CA GLU A 84 17.58 1.05 10.82
C GLU A 84 18.15 1.15 9.40
N ILE A 85 17.68 2.13 8.63
CA ILE A 85 18.09 2.36 7.25
C ILE A 85 18.26 3.84 6.98
N ARG A 86 19.37 4.19 6.33
CA ARG A 86 19.52 5.49 5.71
C ARG A 86 18.86 5.47 4.33
N LEU A 87 17.95 6.39 4.08
CA LEU A 87 17.32 6.59 2.78
C LEU A 87 17.58 8.02 2.29
N ASP A 88 17.63 8.16 0.97
CA ASP A 88 17.60 9.46 0.31
C ASP A 88 16.15 9.90 0.08
N SER A 89 15.94 11.16 -0.27
CA SER A 89 14.61 11.66 -0.62
C SER A 89 14.10 11.13 -1.97
N GLY A 90 12.80 10.94 -2.10
CA GLY A 90 12.15 10.65 -3.39
C GLY A 90 11.06 9.59 -3.30
N GLU A 91 10.62 9.12 -4.47
CA GLU A 91 9.55 8.13 -4.58
C GLU A 91 10.08 6.69 -4.50
N TYR A 92 9.40 5.90 -3.67
CA TYR A 92 9.67 4.49 -3.44
C TYR A 92 8.41 3.66 -3.70
N THR A 93 8.61 2.45 -4.22
CA THR A 93 7.63 1.38 -4.16
C THR A 93 7.88 0.58 -2.88
N TRP A 94 6.91 0.57 -1.99
CA TRP A 94 6.93 -0.21 -0.76
C TRP A 94 6.04 -1.45 -0.93
N SER A 95 6.65 -2.63 -0.86
CA SER A 95 5.99 -3.92 -1.07
C SER A 95 6.14 -4.81 0.16
N ASP A 96 5.02 -5.24 0.75
CA ASP A 96 4.98 -6.29 1.76
C ASP A 96 4.28 -7.51 1.16
N CYS A 97 4.93 -8.66 1.19
CA CYS A 97 4.40 -9.91 0.61
C CYS A 97 4.45 -11.03 1.65
N VAL A 98 3.37 -11.81 1.72
CA VAL A 98 3.33 -13.09 2.41
C VAL A 98 3.29 -14.22 1.38
N THR A 99 4.20 -15.18 1.49
CA THR A 99 4.27 -16.34 0.60
C THR A 99 4.18 -17.62 1.43
N TYR A 100 3.30 -18.53 1.04
CA TYR A 100 3.22 -19.85 1.64
C TYR A 100 4.48 -20.64 1.32
N TRP A 101 5.10 -21.21 2.37
CA TRP A 101 6.25 -22.08 2.25
C TRP A 101 6.02 -23.34 3.08
N ASP A 102 6.02 -24.48 2.38
CA ASP A 102 6.05 -25.80 3.01
C ASP A 102 7.51 -26.20 3.25
N ARG A 103 7.88 -26.44 4.51
CA ARG A 103 9.23 -26.84 4.89
C ARG A 103 9.50 -28.33 4.65
N GLY A 104 8.48 -29.12 4.34
CA GLY A 104 8.58 -30.56 4.09
C GLY A 104 8.72 -31.43 5.34
N ASP A 105 8.82 -30.83 6.54
CA ASP A 105 8.89 -31.49 7.85
C ASP A 105 7.53 -31.54 8.57
N GLY A 106 6.45 -31.26 7.86
CA GLY A 106 5.11 -31.11 8.42
C GLY A 106 4.82 -29.72 9.00
N PHE A 107 5.78 -28.78 8.95
CA PHE A 107 5.56 -27.39 9.35
C PHE A 107 5.38 -26.49 8.14
N ALA A 108 4.15 -26.02 7.97
CA ALA A 108 3.79 -25.01 7.00
C ALA A 108 3.83 -23.60 7.61
N VAL A 109 4.51 -22.67 6.93
CA VAL A 109 4.62 -21.28 7.36
C VAL A 109 4.27 -20.33 6.21
N TYR A 110 3.88 -19.11 6.54
CA TYR A 110 3.95 -18.00 5.60
C TYR A 110 5.21 -17.19 5.88
N LEU A 111 6.00 -16.91 4.84
CA LEU A 111 7.13 -16.01 4.90
C LEU A 111 6.64 -14.60 4.54
N HIS A 112 6.78 -13.67 5.46
CA HIS A 112 6.59 -12.25 5.24
C HIS A 112 7.93 -11.62 4.84
N ARG A 113 7.94 -10.90 3.71
CA ARG A 113 9.08 -10.12 3.22
C ARG A 113 8.63 -8.70 2.89
N SER A 114 9.50 -7.74 3.18
CA SER A 114 9.24 -6.33 2.94
C SER A 114 10.36 -5.69 2.13
N TYR A 115 10.00 -4.95 1.09
CA TYR A 115 10.92 -4.34 0.14
C TYR A 115 10.60 -2.86 -0.05
N LEU A 116 11.65 -2.05 -0.17
CA LEU A 116 11.61 -0.67 -0.60
C LEU A 116 12.48 -0.52 -1.84
N THR A 117 11.84 -0.24 -2.98
CA THR A 117 12.52 -0.05 -4.26
C THR A 117 12.44 1.41 -4.65
N ARG A 118 13.58 2.08 -4.84
CA ARG A 118 13.61 3.46 -5.33
C ARG A 118 13.41 3.50 -6.84
N HIS A 119 12.47 4.31 -7.32
CA HIS A 119 12.13 4.37 -8.76
C HIS A 119 13.30 4.81 -9.64
N SER A 120 14.14 5.73 -9.15
CA SER A 120 15.24 6.30 -9.91
C SER A 120 16.51 5.45 -9.95
N ALA A 121 16.68 4.51 -9.02
CA ALA A 121 17.96 3.83 -8.80
C ALA A 121 17.88 2.30 -8.87
N GLY A 122 16.67 1.72 -8.84
CA GLY A 122 16.51 0.25 -8.78
C GLY A 122 17.15 -0.39 -7.55
N VAL A 123 17.48 0.40 -6.52
CA VAL A 123 18.06 -0.09 -5.27
C VAL A 123 16.93 -0.60 -4.39
N ASP A 124 17.02 -1.89 -4.06
CA ASP A 124 16.12 -2.59 -3.16
C ASP A 124 16.72 -2.62 -1.74
N ALA A 125 16.05 -1.98 -0.78
CA ALA A 125 16.24 -2.30 0.62
C ALA A 125 15.25 -3.41 1.01
N GLU A 126 15.71 -4.45 1.71
CA GLU A 126 14.86 -5.56 2.17
C GLU A 126 14.87 -5.69 3.71
N LEU A 127 13.71 -5.73 4.34
CA LEU A 127 13.60 -6.18 5.72
C LEU A 127 13.74 -7.71 5.77
N ALA A 128 14.57 -8.22 6.69
CA ALA A 128 14.73 -9.65 6.89
C ALA A 128 13.37 -10.36 6.97
N ALA A 129 13.29 -11.56 6.39
CA ALA A 129 12.04 -12.30 6.36
C ALA A 129 11.57 -12.64 7.78
N SER A 130 10.25 -12.56 7.98
CA SER A 130 9.57 -12.97 9.21
C SER A 130 8.63 -14.12 8.91
N THR A 131 8.38 -14.99 9.88
CA THR A 131 7.54 -16.19 9.69
C THR A 131 6.21 -16.01 10.38
N ILE A 132 5.11 -16.38 9.74
CA ILE A 132 3.76 -16.45 10.31
C ILE A 132 3.34 -17.92 10.30
N HIS A 133 2.96 -18.47 11.45
CA HIS A 133 2.61 -19.88 11.58
C HIS A 133 1.40 -20.12 12.49
N ASN A 134 0.64 -21.19 12.23
CA ASN A 134 -0.50 -21.59 13.07
C ASN A 134 -0.15 -22.71 14.07
N GLY A 135 1.11 -22.81 14.51
CA GLY A 135 1.55 -23.86 15.43
C GLY A 135 1.30 -25.28 14.90
N GLY A 136 1.37 -25.47 13.58
CA GLY A 136 1.11 -26.75 12.91
C GLY A 136 -0.36 -27.14 12.80
N ARG A 137 -1.31 -26.31 13.23
CA ARG A 137 -2.75 -26.64 13.19
C ARG A 137 -3.37 -26.27 11.83
N PRO A 138 -4.16 -27.15 11.20
CA PRO A 138 -4.92 -26.79 10.01
C PRO A 138 -6.06 -25.83 10.37
N GLY A 139 -6.44 -24.96 9.43
CA GLY A 139 -7.59 -24.07 9.59
C GLY A 139 -7.38 -22.68 9.01
N LEU A 140 -8.30 -21.78 9.40
CA LEU A 140 -8.26 -20.37 9.02
C LEU A 140 -7.76 -19.53 10.20
N VAL A 141 -6.80 -18.66 9.94
CA VAL A 141 -6.21 -17.76 10.93
C VAL A 141 -6.34 -16.34 10.45
N LEU A 142 -6.99 -15.49 11.25
CA LEU A 142 -6.94 -14.06 11.01
C LEU A 142 -5.54 -13.54 11.36
N SER A 143 -4.88 -12.93 10.38
CA SER A 143 -3.54 -12.38 10.55
C SER A 143 -3.44 -10.98 9.98
N VAL A 144 -2.65 -10.15 10.64
CA VAL A 144 -2.11 -8.91 10.06
C VAL A 144 -0.68 -9.20 9.62
N TYR A 145 -0.31 -8.71 8.44
CA TYR A 145 1.07 -8.68 7.97
C TYR A 145 1.40 -7.29 7.42
N GLY A 146 2.68 -7.04 7.25
CA GLY A 146 3.21 -5.82 6.64
C GLY A 146 4.33 -5.24 7.47
N SER A 147 4.62 -3.96 7.25
CA SER A 147 5.66 -3.26 7.99
C SER A 147 5.32 -1.80 8.25
N THR A 148 6.13 -1.16 9.09
CA THR A 148 6.09 0.25 9.43
C THR A 148 7.41 0.91 9.15
N LEU A 149 7.38 2.18 8.76
CA LEU A 149 8.55 3.04 8.60
C LEU A 149 8.37 4.25 9.49
N GLN A 150 9.33 4.50 10.36
CA GLN A 150 9.36 5.66 11.22
C GLN A 150 10.60 6.50 10.92
N LEU A 151 10.42 7.77 10.59
CA LEU A 151 11.54 8.70 10.45
C LEU A 151 12.13 8.96 11.83
N LEU A 152 13.39 8.57 12.05
CA LEU A 152 14.11 8.79 13.30
C LEU A 152 14.75 10.18 13.31
N ASP A 153 15.52 10.46 12.26
CA ASP A 153 16.23 11.72 12.09
C ASP A 153 16.26 12.14 10.63
N CYS A 154 16.26 13.45 10.40
CA CYS A 154 16.10 14.08 9.10
C CYS A 154 17.38 14.83 8.75
N VAL A 155 17.98 14.50 7.61
CA VAL A 155 19.26 15.12 7.21
C VAL A 155 19.04 16.53 6.67
N VAL A 156 17.90 16.76 6.00
CA VAL A 156 17.46 18.08 5.52
C VAL A 156 15.95 18.18 5.71
N CYS A 157 15.58 18.72 6.87
CA CYS A 157 14.24 19.17 7.18
C CYS A 157 14.17 20.68 6.98
#